data_AF-A0A150QNA3-F1
#
_entry.id   AF-A0A150QNA3-F1
#
_cell.length_a   1.000
_cell.length_b   1.000
_cell.length_c   1.000
_cell.angle_alpha   90.00
_cell.angle_beta   90.00
_cell.angle_gamma   90.00
#
_symmetry.space_group_name_H-M   'P 1'
#
loop_
_entity.id
_entity.type
_entity.pdbx_description
1 polymer ?
#
loop_
_entity_poly.entity_id
_entity_poly.type
_entity_poly.pdbx_seq_one_letter_code
_entity_poly.pdbx_strand_id
1 'polypeptide(L)'
;MNRHIPIPNKRMMMLVACVPIDGQRTRMLMTMARDFMTSPLFDFFFHRMNARIACEDRAIVESSFPVEIPPAGEERSVRTDAPTLIFRKRYFAELKGTSSGTDDEPSGRRALPMVRGPLPVSGGFAAR
;
A
#
# COMPACT_ATOMS: atom_id res chain seq x y z
N MET A 1 -0.25 -7.09 -1.73
CA MET A 1 -0.55 -8.20 -0.82
C MET A 1 -1.80 -7.83 -0.05
N ASN A 2 -2.97 -8.33 -0.47
CA ASN A 2 -4.24 -7.97 0.16
C ASN A 2 -4.40 -8.82 1.43
N ARG A 3 -4.30 -8.20 2.60
CA ARG A 3 -4.64 -8.88 3.87
C ARG A 3 -6.17 -8.99 3.96
N HIS A 4 -6.71 -10.10 3.48
CA HIS A 4 -8.09 -10.48 3.75
C HIS A 4 -8.19 -10.86 5.23
N ILE A 5 -8.88 -10.05 6.02
CA ILE A 5 -9.35 -10.44 7.36
C ILE A 5 -10.83 -10.82 7.16
N PRO A 6 -11.16 -12.09 6.92
CA PRO A 6 -12.53 -12.47 6.64
C PRO A 6 -13.33 -12.53 7.94
N ILE A 7 -14.09 -11.48 8.23
CA ILE A 7 -15.32 -11.65 8.99
C ILE A 7 -16.33 -12.28 8.01
N PRO A 8 -17.00 -13.40 8.34
CA PRO A 8 -17.91 -14.07 7.42
C PRO A 8 -18.92 -13.09 6.80
N ASN A 9 -19.06 -13.13 5.47
CA ASN A 9 -19.93 -12.24 4.67
C ASN A 9 -19.65 -10.73 4.79
N LYS A 10 -18.48 -10.33 5.30
CA LYS A 10 -18.04 -8.93 5.36
C LYS A 10 -16.77 -8.72 4.56
N ARG A 11 -16.63 -7.52 4.00
CA ARG A 11 -15.51 -7.10 3.17
C ARG A 11 -14.80 -5.92 3.82
N MET A 12 -13.49 -6.06 3.87
CA MET A 12 -12.56 -5.01 4.28
C MET A 12 -11.42 -4.97 3.26
N MET A 13 -11.21 -3.82 2.65
CA MET A 13 -10.13 -3.59 1.70
C MET A 13 -9.30 -2.40 2.16
N MET A 14 -7.99 -2.60 2.21
CA MET A 14 -7.04 -1.54 2.49
C MET A 14 -6.21 -1.30 1.23
N LEU A 15 -6.23 -0.07 0.75
CA LEU A 15 -5.37 0.41 -0.32
C LEU A 15 -4.29 1.28 0.30
N VAL A 16 -3.03 0.91 0.10
CA VAL A 16 -1.86 1.69 0.53
C VAL A 16 -1.05 2.04 -0.70
N ALA A 17 -0.78 3.33 -0.89
CA ALA A 17 0.10 3.83 -1.93
C ALA A 17 1.21 4.67 -1.30
N CYS A 18 2.45 4.36 -1.67
CA CYS A 18 3.64 5.09 -1.24
C CYS A 18 4.16 5.91 -2.42
N VAL A 19 3.98 7.22 -2.38
CA VAL A 19 4.36 8.15 -3.45
C VAL A 19 5.66 8.86 -3.05
N PRO A 20 6.74 8.73 -3.84
CA PRO A 20 7.98 9.45 -3.54
C PRO A 20 7.74 10.96 -3.62
N ILE A 21 8.21 11.70 -2.61
CA ILE A 21 8.27 13.17 -2.66
C ILE A 21 9.66 13.60 -3.13
N ASP A 22 10.71 12.97 -2.58
CA ASP A 22 12.09 13.16 -2.98
C ASP A 22 12.91 11.90 -2.66
N GLY A 23 14.24 11.97 -2.77
CA GLY A 23 15.13 10.84 -2.54
C GLY A 23 15.13 10.26 -1.12
N GLN A 24 14.55 10.93 -0.13
CA GLN A 24 14.52 10.49 1.28
C GLN A 24 13.13 10.52 1.92
N ARG A 25 12.13 11.13 1.26
CA ARG A 25 10.78 11.28 1.80
C ARG A 25 9.74 10.65 0.89
N THR A 26 8.79 9.97 1.53
CA THR A 26 7.64 9.33 0.88
C THR A 26 6.35 9.78 1.52
N ARG A 27 5.32 10.04 0.71
CA ARG A 27 3.94 10.22 1.18
C ARG A 27 3.19 8.90 1.11
N MET A 28 2.74 8.40 2.26
CA MET A 28 1.85 7.25 2.31
C MET A 28 0.40 7.71 2.28
N LEU A 29 -0.36 7.22 1.31
CA LEU A 29 -1.81 7.36 1.20
C LEU A 29 -2.44 6.03 1.58
N MET A 30 -3.24 6.02 2.64
CA MET A 30 -3.92 4.82 3.12
C MET A 30 -5.43 5.06 3.12
N THR A 31 -6.14 4.26 2.34
CA THR A 31 -7.61 4.29 2.23
C THR A 31 -8.16 2.93 2.60
N MET A 32 -9.25 2.94 3.39
CA MET A 32 -9.92 1.74 3.84
C MET A 32 -11.37 1.75 3.39
N ALA A 33 -11.80 0.70 2.70
CA ALA A 33 -13.20 0.45 2.35
C ALA A 33 -13.73 -0.73 3.17
N ARG A 34 -14.93 -0.59 3.74
CA ARG A 34 -15.58 -1.62 4.55
C ARG A 34 -17.10 -1.64 4.35
N ASP A 35 -17.71 -2.82 4.43
CA ASP A 35 -19.17 -3.01 4.31
C ASP A 35 -19.87 -3.31 5.66
N PHE A 36 -19.13 -3.19 6.76
CA PHE A 36 -19.60 -3.36 8.13
C PHE A 36 -19.19 -2.18 9.00
N MET A 37 -19.91 -2.00 10.12
CA MET A 37 -19.67 -0.88 11.04
C MET A 37 -19.56 0.45 10.29
N THR A 38 -20.53 0.72 9.41
CA THR A 38 -20.57 1.88 8.51
C THR A 38 -21.13 3.15 9.17
N SER A 39 -21.53 3.06 10.44
CA SER A 39 -21.91 4.25 11.21
C SER A 39 -20.72 5.20 11.38
N PRO A 40 -20.91 6.54 11.27
CA PRO A 40 -19.85 7.54 11.41
C PRO A 40 -19.06 7.46 12.73
N LEU A 41 -19.67 6.95 13.80
CA LEU A 41 -18.97 6.75 15.09
C LEU A 41 -17.81 5.76 14.96
N PHE A 42 -17.98 4.72 14.14
CA PHE A 42 -16.94 3.74 13.90
C PHE A 42 -15.85 4.29 12.98
N ASP A 43 -16.15 5.26 12.10
CA ASP A 43 -15.13 5.90 11.25
C ASP A 43 -14.04 6.55 12.10
N PHE A 44 -14.42 7.25 13.17
CA PHE A 44 -13.45 7.85 14.09
C PHE A 44 -12.54 6.79 14.74
N PHE A 45 -13.14 5.69 15.21
CA PHE A 45 -12.40 4.60 15.84
C PHE A 45 -11.42 3.93 14.86
N PHE A 46 -11.88 3.56 13.67
CA PHE A 46 -11.04 2.96 12.63
C PHE A 46 -9.95 3.92 12.17
N HIS A 47 -10.26 5.21 12.03
CA HIS A 47 -9.27 6.21 11.66
C HIS A 47 -8.16 6.30 12.71
N ARG A 48 -8.52 6.36 14.00
CA ARG A 48 -7.54 6.41 15.09
C ARG A 48 -6.67 5.15 15.15
N MET A 49 -7.25 3.97 14.97
CA MET A 49 -6.49 2.70 14.94
C MET A 49 -5.56 2.64 13.74
N ASN A 50 -6.04 2.97 12.55
CA ASN A 50 -5.24 2.99 11.33
C ASN A 50 -4.08 4.00 11.45
N ALA A 51 -4.34 5.19 12.01
CA ALA A 51 -3.30 6.18 12.25
C ALA A 51 -2.22 5.66 13.21
N ARG A 52 -2.62 4.97 14.28
CA ARG A 52 -1.68 4.33 15.21
C ARG A 52 -0.80 3.30 14.52
N ILE A 53 -1.40 2.38 13.77
CA ILE A 53 -0.66 1.33 13.03
C ILE A 53 0.32 1.99 12.04
N ALA A 54 -0.13 3.01 11.31
CA ALA A 54 0.75 3.74 10.40
C ALA A 54 1.92 4.43 11.11
N CYS A 55 1.72 4.94 12.34
CA CYS A 55 2.79 5.49 13.16
C CYS A 55 3.78 4.41 13.63
N GLU A 56 3.29 3.24 14.01
CA GLU A 56 4.11 2.10 14.41
C GLU A 56 4.96 1.61 13.23
N ASP A 57 4.36 1.42 12.05
CA ASP A 57 5.05 1.04 10.82
C ASP A 57 6.08 2.10 10.41
N ARG A 58 5.72 3.39 10.53
CA ARG A 58 6.64 4.51 10.26
C ARG A 58 7.88 4.44 11.14
N ALA A 59 7.72 4.21 12.45
CA ALA A 59 8.83 4.15 13.38
C ALA A 59 9.80 3.00 13.03
N ILE A 60 9.27 1.84 12.64
CA ILE A 60 10.08 0.70 12.19
C ILE A 60 10.85 1.06 10.91
N VAL A 61 10.16 1.58 9.89
CA VAL A 61 10.78 1.95 8.60
C VAL A 61 11.86 3.01 8.79
N GLU A 62 11.59 4.08 9.54
CA GLU A 62 12.55 5.16 9.78
C GLU A 62 13.75 4.73 10.65
N SER A 63 13.60 3.68 11.47
CA SER A 63 14.70 3.11 12.27
C SER A 63 15.56 2.08 11.52
N SER A 64 15.16 1.68 10.32
CA SER A 64 15.81 0.63 9.54
C SER A 64 17.15 1.09 8.97
N PHE A 65 18.18 0.26 9.10
CA PHE A 65 19.49 0.48 8.48
C PHE A 65 19.94 -0.77 7.70
N PRO A 66 20.49 -0.63 6.48
CA PRO A 66 20.67 0.62 5.72
C PRO A 66 19.36 1.27 5.26
N VAL A 67 19.39 2.58 4.99
CA VAL A 67 18.22 3.37 4.55
C VAL A 67 17.72 2.91 3.17
N GLU A 68 18.64 2.54 2.29
CA GLU A 68 18.31 1.91 1.01
C GLU A 68 18.31 0.38 1.18
N ILE A 69 17.29 -0.26 0.62
CA ILE A 69 17.15 -1.71 0.65
C ILE A 69 18.33 -2.37 -0.07
N PRO A 70 19.05 -3.31 0.55
CA PRO A 70 20.15 -3.99 -0.11
C PRO A 70 19.66 -4.94 -1.23
N PRO A 71 20.52 -5.29 -2.20
CA PRO A 71 20.21 -6.28 -3.23
C PRO A 71 19.71 -7.60 -2.64
N ALA A 72 18.85 -8.32 -3.39
CA ALA A 72 18.09 -9.49 -2.93
C ALA A 72 18.91 -10.74 -2.50
N GLY A 73 20.23 -10.64 -2.37
CA GLY A 73 21.12 -11.71 -1.88
C GLY A 73 21.97 -11.34 -0.66
N GLU A 74 21.94 -10.09 -0.20
CA GLU A 74 22.77 -9.60 0.91
C GLU A 74 22.07 -9.71 2.27
N GLU A 75 20.74 -9.81 2.29
CA GLU A 75 19.93 -9.92 3.51
C GLU A 75 19.35 -11.33 3.70
N ARG A 76 19.46 -11.88 4.92
CA ARG A 76 18.88 -13.19 5.26
C ARG A 76 17.35 -13.09 5.27
N SER A 77 16.71 -13.61 4.24
CA SER A 77 15.25 -13.57 4.10
C SER A 77 14.58 -14.77 4.75
N VAL A 78 13.39 -14.56 5.30
CA VAL A 78 12.52 -15.64 5.78
C VAL A 78 11.42 -15.95 4.76
N ARG A 79 10.74 -17.09 4.93
CA ARG A 79 9.70 -17.56 3.99
C ARG A 79 8.60 -16.52 3.70
N THR A 80 8.26 -15.67 4.67
CA THR A 80 7.23 -14.64 4.54
C THR A 80 7.65 -13.45 3.66
N ASP A 81 8.93 -13.31 3.38
CA ASP A 81 9.47 -12.18 2.61
C ASP A 81 9.39 -12.40 1.11
N ALA A 82 8.90 -13.55 0.64
CA ALA A 82 8.82 -13.88 -0.77
C ALA A 82 8.15 -12.76 -1.63
N PRO A 83 7.03 -12.14 -1.22
CA PRO A 83 6.46 -11.00 -1.96
C PRO A 83 7.39 -9.78 -2.00
N THR A 84 8.07 -9.49 -0.90
CA THR A 84 9.04 -8.40 -0.79
C THR A 84 10.23 -8.66 -1.72
N LEU A 85 10.74 -9.88 -1.79
CA LEU A 85 11.83 -10.27 -2.69
C LEU A 85 11.43 -10.14 -4.16
N ILE A 86 10.20 -10.53 -4.52
CA ILE A 86 9.67 -10.34 -5.89
C ILE A 86 9.63 -8.86 -6.24
N PHE A 87 9.10 -8.03 -5.34
CA PHE A 87 9.09 -6.58 -5.54
C PHE A 87 10.50 -6.00 -5.66
N ARG A 88 11.44 -6.40 -4.79
CA ARG A 88 12.84 -5.95 -4.83
C ARG A 88 13.51 -6.28 -6.16
N LYS A 89 13.33 -7.51 -6.67
CA LYS A 89 13.85 -7.90 -8.00
C LYS A 89 13.34 -6.95 -9.10
N ARG A 90 12.04 -6.67 -9.10
CA ARG A 90 11.44 -5.72 -10.04
C ARG A 90 11.96 -4.30 -9.85
N TYR A 91 12.09 -3.84 -8.60
CA TYR A 91 12.59 -2.50 -8.29
C TYR A 91 13.97 -2.26 -8.91
N PHE A 92 14.92 -3.17 -8.68
CA PHE A 92 16.26 -3.04 -9.25
C PHE A 92 16.31 -3.24 -10.76
N ALA A 93 15.44 -4.08 -11.34
CA ALA A 93 15.42 -4.35 -12.77
C ALA A 93 14.75 -3.23 -13.60
N GLU A 94 13.70 -2.61 -13.08
CA GLU A 94 12.81 -1.75 -13.88
C GLU A 94 12.64 -0.33 -13.32
N LEU A 95 12.69 -0.16 -11.99
CA LEU A 95 12.25 1.09 -11.36
C LEU A 95 13.42 1.95 -10.85
N LYS A 96 14.55 1.34 -10.49
CA LYS A 96 15.71 2.06 -9.97
C LYS A 96 16.26 3.01 -11.03
N GLY A 97 16.34 4.30 -10.69
CA GLY A 97 16.77 5.36 -11.63
C GLY A 97 15.66 5.95 -12.49
N THR A 98 14.43 5.42 -12.42
CA THR A 98 13.26 6.04 -13.04
C THR A 98 12.67 7.13 -12.15
N SER A 99 11.92 8.08 -12.73
CA SER A 99 11.22 9.14 -12.00
C SER A 99 9.71 9.10 -12.27
N SER A 100 8.91 9.57 -11.31
CA SER A 100 7.46 9.66 -11.43
C SER A 100 6.96 10.92 -12.16
N GLY A 101 7.85 11.68 -12.81
CA GLY A 101 7.58 12.98 -13.44
C GLY A 101 8.08 14.17 -12.60
N THR A 102 8.51 15.23 -13.29
CA THR A 102 9.24 16.39 -12.77
C THR A 102 8.39 17.45 -12.06
N ASP A 103 9.03 18.08 -11.10
CA ASP A 103 8.74 19.35 -10.43
C ASP A 103 8.41 20.50 -11.41
N ASP A 104 7.15 20.96 -11.43
CA ASP A 104 6.72 22.36 -11.63
C ASP A 104 5.17 22.45 -11.55
N GLU A 105 4.66 23.58 -11.05
CA GLU A 105 3.24 23.99 -10.82
C GLU A 105 2.57 23.63 -9.47
N PRO A 106 2.00 24.62 -8.74
CA PRO A 106 1.07 24.36 -7.65
C PRO A 106 -0.22 23.80 -8.26
N SER A 107 -0.24 22.48 -8.46
CA SER A 107 -1.37 21.77 -9.07
C SER A 107 -2.62 21.93 -8.19
N GLY A 108 -3.41 22.95 -8.52
CA GLY A 108 -4.82 22.99 -8.22
C GLY A 108 -5.46 21.71 -8.76
N ARG A 109 -5.76 20.78 -7.86
CA ARG A 109 -6.70 19.65 -8.03
C ARG A 109 -6.80 19.11 -9.46
N ARG A 110 -5.71 18.56 -10.01
CA ARG A 110 -5.88 17.67 -11.16
C ARG A 110 -6.18 16.26 -10.63
N ALA A 111 -7.46 15.89 -10.65
CA ALA A 111 -7.88 14.54 -10.31
C ALA A 111 -7.09 13.53 -11.17
N LEU A 112 -6.46 12.56 -10.51
CA LEU A 112 -5.82 11.44 -11.19
C LEU A 112 -6.88 10.74 -12.05
N PRO A 113 -6.58 10.39 -13.31
CA PRO A 113 -7.54 9.69 -14.16
C PRO A 113 -7.92 8.36 -13.48
N MET A 114 -9.17 8.25 -13.02
CA MET A 114 -9.71 6.98 -12.58
C MET A 114 -9.77 6.05 -13.79
N VAL A 115 -9.04 4.94 -13.73
CA VAL A 115 -9.24 3.82 -14.65
C VAL A 115 -10.65 3.29 -14.40
N ARG A 116 -11.63 3.75 -15.18
CA ARG A 116 -12.97 3.16 -15.25
C ARG A 116 -12.90 1.91 -16.13
N GLY A 117 -12.22 0.88 -15.62
CA GLY A 117 -12.33 -0.48 -16.14
C GLY A 117 -13.31 -1.27 -15.27
N PRO A 118 -14.09 -2.21 -15.84
CA PRO A 118 -14.84 -3.14 -15.02
C PRO A 118 -13.87 -3.88 -14.09
N LEU A 119 -14.19 -3.94 -12.80
CA LEU A 119 -13.48 -4.78 -11.84
C LEU A 119 -13.44 -6.21 -12.41
N PRO A 120 -12.28 -6.91 -12.42
CA PRO A 120 -12.25 -8.30 -12.81
C PRO A 120 -13.11 -9.10 -11.82
N VAL A 121 -14.30 -9.50 -12.26
CA VAL A 121 -15.15 -10.48 -11.60
C VAL A 121 -14.40 -11.80 -11.62
N SER A 122 -13.78 -12.15 -10.50
CA SER A 122 -13.23 -13.48 -10.29
C SER A 122 -14.40 -14.44 -10.02
N GLY A 123 -14.59 -15.38 -10.95
CA GLY A 123 -15.08 -16.74 -10.73
C GLY A 123 -16.45 -16.89 -10.05
N GLY A 124 -17.46 -17.22 -10.85
CA GLY A 124 -18.73 -17.74 -10.35
C GLY A 124 -18.53 -19.00 -9.52
N PHE A 125 -19.07 -18.99 -8.30
CA PHE A 125 -19.37 -20.21 -7.57
C PHE A 125 -20.70 -20.73 -8.10
N ALA A 126 -20.64 -21.75 -8.97
CA ALA A 126 -21.79 -22.56 -9.29
C ALA A 126 -22.17 -23.37 -8.04
N ALA A 127 -23.35 -23.09 -7.49
CA ALA A 127 -23.98 -23.96 -6.51
C ALA A 127 -24.43 -25.25 -7.22
N ARG A 128 -24.02 -26.39 -6.68
CA ARG A 128 -24.76 -27.64 -6.73
C ARG A 128 -24.92 -28.13 -5.31
#